data_AF-A0A330GAS7-F1
#
_entry.id   AF-A0A330GAS7-F1
#
_cell.length_a   1.000
_cell.length_b   1.000
_cell.length_c   1.000
_cell.angle_alpha   90.00
_cell.angle_beta   90.00
_cell.angle_gamma   90.00
#
_symmetry.space_group_name_H-M   'P 1'
#
loop_
_entity.id
_entity.type
_entity.pdbx_description
1 polymer ?
#
loop_
_entity_poly.entity_id
_entity_poly.type
_entity_poly.pdbx_seq_one_letter_code
_entity_poly.pdbx_strand_id
1 'polypeptide(L)'
;MRTVPAPPSRAAQTCPSPITVWQSLLTYLLAQHYGLTLNDTAFSDDAVIQAHIDNGMSLADVLNAMVEKFELVRIDRRGFTGQAQSPLVTVIDILRARRACGLMTRAGYREVTRAIQGSKQP
;
A
#
# COMPACT_ATOMS: atom_id res chain seq x y z
N MET A 1 1.27 5.73 52.18
CA MET A 1 1.55 6.22 50.81
C MET A 1 1.36 5.05 49.85
N ARG A 2 0.44 5.14 48.88
CA ARG A 2 0.17 4.08 47.90
C ARG A 2 0.91 4.42 46.61
N THR A 3 1.90 3.62 46.25
CA THR A 3 2.60 3.70 44.96
C THR A 3 1.73 3.10 43.87
N VAL A 4 1.30 3.94 42.94
CA VAL A 4 0.63 3.51 41.70
C VAL A 4 1.70 2.91 40.77
N PRO A 5 1.52 1.71 40.21
CA PRO A 5 2.45 1.19 39.21
C PRO A 5 2.32 2.01 37.92
N ALA A 6 3.45 2.47 37.41
CA ALA A 6 3.53 3.14 36.11
C ALA A 6 3.06 2.18 34.99
N PRO A 7 2.33 2.67 33.97
CA PRO A 7 1.93 1.84 32.84
C PRO A 7 3.16 1.33 32.08
N PRO A 8 3.05 0.14 31.44
CA PRO A 8 4.17 -0.48 30.75
C PRO A 8 4.68 0.45 29.64
N SER A 9 6.01 0.53 29.56
CA SER A 9 6.77 1.22 28.53
C SER A 9 6.12 1.01 27.17
N ARG A 10 5.67 2.11 26.56
CA ARG A 10 5.15 2.13 25.19
C ARG A 10 6.26 1.61 24.29
N ALA A 11 6.19 0.32 23.94
CA ALA A 11 7.07 -0.30 22.96
C ALA A 11 7.18 0.66 21.77
N ALA A 12 8.41 1.05 21.45
CA ALA A 12 8.68 1.90 20.30
C ALA A 12 7.93 1.28 19.11
N GLN A 13 6.95 2.01 18.56
CA GLN A 13 6.27 1.58 17.35
C GLN A 13 7.33 1.50 16.26
N THR A 14 7.86 0.30 16.04
CA THR A 14 8.86 0.01 15.02
C THR A 14 8.22 0.32 13.69
N CYS A 15 8.72 1.35 13.00
CA CYS A 15 8.27 1.67 11.66
C CYS A 15 8.44 0.41 10.79
N PRO A 16 7.38 -0.07 10.12
CA PRO A 16 7.47 -1.24 9.26
C PRO A 16 8.47 -0.99 8.12
N SER A 17 9.15 -2.05 7.67
CA SER A 17 10.09 -1.94 6.56
C SER A 17 9.35 -1.52 5.27
N PRO A 18 10.02 -0.86 4.31
CA PRO A 18 9.39 -0.46 3.05
C PRO A 18 8.74 -1.63 2.30
N ILE A 19 9.40 -2.79 2.25
CA ILE A 19 8.85 -4.01 1.62
C ILE A 19 7.55 -4.43 2.31
N THR A 20 7.53 -4.50 3.64
CA THR A 20 6.32 -4.88 4.39
C THR A 20 5.18 -3.90 4.19
N VAL A 21 5.47 -2.60 4.08
CA VAL A 21 4.49 -1.57 3.73
C VAL A 21 3.91 -1.84 2.33
N TRP A 22 4.76 -2.11 1.35
CA TRP A 22 4.33 -2.41 -0.02
C TRP A 22 3.48 -3.67 -0.08
N GLN A 23 3.93 -4.78 0.51
CA GLN A 23 3.18 -6.04 0.53
C GLN A 23 1.79 -5.87 1.16
N SER A 24 1.69 -5.16 2.28
CA SER A 24 0.42 -4.91 2.96
C SER A 24 -0.55 -4.14 2.06
N LEU A 25 -0.05 -3.06 1.43
CA LEU A 25 -0.86 -2.22 0.55
C LEU A 25 -1.26 -2.94 -0.74
N LEU A 26 -0.33 -3.64 -1.37
CA LEU A 26 -0.58 -4.43 -2.60
C LEU A 26 -1.59 -5.54 -2.32
N THR A 27 -1.44 -6.27 -1.21
CA THR A 27 -2.40 -7.30 -0.81
C THR A 27 -3.83 -6.73 -0.71
N TYR A 28 -3.98 -5.58 -0.06
CA TYR A 28 -5.28 -4.93 0.05
C TYR A 28 -5.82 -4.45 -1.31
N LEU A 29 -5.00 -3.73 -2.08
CA LEU A 29 -5.42 -3.13 -3.36
C LEU A 29 -5.78 -4.20 -4.40
N LEU A 30 -4.98 -5.28 -4.50
CA LEU A 30 -5.22 -6.39 -5.40
C LEU A 30 -6.53 -7.11 -5.07
N ALA A 31 -6.70 -7.47 -3.79
CA ALA A 31 -7.88 -8.20 -3.36
C ALA A 31 -9.16 -7.38 -3.53
N GLN A 32 -9.11 -6.09 -3.16
CA GLN A 32 -10.28 -5.22 -3.23
C GLN A 32 -10.63 -4.85 -4.67
N HIS A 33 -9.65 -4.41 -5.47
CA HIS A 33 -9.94 -3.81 -6.78
C HIS A 33 -9.94 -4.80 -7.93
N TYR A 34 -9.19 -5.91 -7.84
CA TYR A 34 -9.02 -6.84 -8.96
C TYR A 34 -9.35 -8.29 -8.61
N GLY A 35 -9.64 -8.60 -7.33
CA GLY A 35 -9.92 -9.96 -6.88
C GLY A 35 -8.69 -10.88 -6.92
N LEU A 36 -7.49 -10.31 -6.93
CA LEU A 36 -6.22 -11.04 -6.97
C LEU A 36 -5.59 -11.11 -5.58
N THR A 37 -4.83 -12.17 -5.34
CA THR A 37 -3.93 -12.25 -4.19
C THR A 37 -2.53 -11.80 -4.59
N LEU A 38 -1.68 -11.47 -3.60
CA LEU A 38 -0.29 -11.10 -3.88
C LEU A 38 0.46 -12.22 -4.63
N ASN A 39 0.14 -13.49 -4.32
CA ASN A 39 0.72 -14.70 -4.92
C ASN A 39 0.37 -14.88 -6.39
N ASP A 40 -0.73 -14.29 -6.86
CA ASP A 40 -1.10 -14.30 -8.28
C ASP A 40 -0.28 -13.31 -9.10
N THR A 41 0.62 -12.55 -8.46
CA THR A 41 1.39 -11.48 -9.09
C THR A 41 2.89 -11.65 -8.86
N ALA A 42 3.68 -10.97 -9.69
CA ALA A 42 5.13 -10.88 -9.51
C ALA A 42 5.55 -10.19 -8.20
N PHE A 43 4.62 -9.51 -7.51
CA PHE A 43 4.89 -8.85 -6.23
C PHE A 43 4.92 -9.81 -5.03
N SER A 44 4.69 -11.11 -5.24
CA SER A 44 4.94 -12.13 -4.23
C SER A 44 6.44 -12.32 -3.92
N ASP A 45 7.30 -11.91 -4.84
CA ASP A 45 8.75 -11.92 -4.67
C ASP A 45 9.23 -10.57 -4.10
N ASP A 46 9.80 -10.61 -2.89
CA ASP A 46 10.38 -9.47 -2.20
C ASP A 46 11.48 -8.79 -3.03
N ALA A 47 12.23 -9.56 -3.84
CA ALA A 47 13.28 -9.01 -4.70
C ALA A 47 12.69 -8.13 -5.80
N VAL A 48 11.52 -8.50 -6.33
CA VAL A 48 10.79 -7.68 -7.30
C VAL A 48 10.37 -6.38 -6.64
N ILE A 49 9.76 -6.41 -5.46
CA ILE A 49 9.37 -5.19 -4.73
C ILE A 49 10.59 -4.32 -4.44
N GLN A 50 11.67 -4.90 -3.92
CA GLN A 50 12.89 -4.18 -3.59
C GLN A 50 13.49 -3.48 -4.82
N ALA A 51 13.55 -4.16 -5.96
CA ALA A 51 14.03 -3.54 -7.20
C ALA A 51 13.19 -2.33 -7.61
N HIS A 52 11.87 -2.36 -7.42
CA HIS A 52 11.02 -1.20 -7.74
C HIS A 52 11.27 -0.03 -6.78
N ILE A 53 11.48 -0.32 -5.49
CA ILE A 53 11.83 0.67 -4.46
C ILE A 53 13.19 1.30 -4.78
N ASP A 54 14.19 0.49 -5.13
CA ASP A 54 15.55 0.96 -5.45
C ASP A 54 15.57 1.82 -6.72
N ASN A 55 14.72 1.51 -7.70
CA ASN A 55 14.49 2.33 -8.88
C ASN A 55 13.66 3.59 -8.60
N GLY A 56 13.22 3.82 -7.36
CA GLY A 56 12.48 5.01 -6.97
C GLY A 56 11.05 5.07 -7.51
N MET A 57 10.48 3.93 -7.92
CA MET A 57 9.12 3.90 -8.46
C MET A 57 8.09 4.00 -7.33
N SER A 58 6.97 4.68 -7.61
CA SER A 58 5.86 4.75 -6.67
C SER A 58 5.00 3.49 -6.74
N LEU A 59 4.40 3.09 -5.62
CA LEU A 59 3.55 1.91 -5.56
C LEU A 59 2.37 1.99 -6.56
N ALA A 60 1.81 3.19 -6.75
CA ALA A 60 0.75 3.42 -7.74
C ALA A 60 1.25 3.22 -9.16
N ASP A 61 2.42 3.77 -9.53
CA ASP A 61 2.96 3.64 -10.88
C ASP A 61 3.22 2.17 -11.21
N VAL A 62 3.80 1.43 -10.28
CA VAL A 62 4.11 0.00 -10.45
C VAL A 62 2.84 -0.83 -10.60
N LEU A 63 1.85 -0.60 -9.74
CA LEU A 63 0.58 -1.32 -9.81
C LEU A 63 -0.19 -0.95 -11.09
N ASN A 64 -0.23 0.34 -11.46
CA ASN A 64 -0.91 0.81 -12.66
C ASN A 64 -0.25 0.29 -13.94
N ALA A 65 1.08 0.25 -14.01
CA ALA A 65 1.78 -0.36 -15.15
C ALA A 65 1.45 -1.86 -15.30
N MET A 66 1.29 -2.57 -14.18
CA MET A 66 0.86 -3.97 -14.20
C MET A 66 -0.61 -4.10 -14.66
N VAL A 67 -1.50 -3.26 -14.15
CA VAL A 67 -2.91 -3.18 -14.56
C VAL A 67 -3.05 -2.91 -16.05
N GLU A 68 -2.26 -1.99 -16.60
CA GLU A 68 -2.24 -1.70 -18.04
C GLU A 68 -1.68 -2.87 -18.84
N LYS A 69 -0.56 -3.45 -18.41
CA LYS A 69 0.09 -4.58 -19.10
C LYS A 69 -0.82 -5.81 -19.23
N PHE A 70 -1.63 -6.08 -18.23
CA PHE A 70 -2.53 -7.24 -18.19
C PHE A 70 -4.01 -6.88 -18.43
N GLU A 71 -4.29 -5.63 -18.84
CA GLU A 71 -5.64 -5.12 -19.12
C GLU A 71 -6.64 -5.43 -17.99
N LEU A 72 -6.21 -5.29 -16.73
CA LEU A 72 -7.04 -5.65 -15.58
C LEU A 72 -8.24 -4.69 -15.45
N VAL A 73 -9.38 -5.25 -15.05
CA VAL A 73 -10.63 -4.49 -14.85
C VAL A 73 -10.96 -4.44 -13.36
N ARG A 74 -11.43 -3.28 -12.89
CA ARG A 74 -11.85 -3.12 -11.48
C ARG A 74 -13.16 -3.85 -11.19
N ILE A 75 -13.22 -4.57 -10.08
CA ILE A 75 -14.40 -5.33 -9.63
C ILE A 75 -15.17 -4.66 -8.48
N ASP A 76 -14.55 -3.73 -7.77
CA ASP A 76 -15.10 -3.09 -6.57
C ASP A 76 -16.19 -2.06 -6.86
N ARG A 77 -16.19 -1.52 -8.07
CA ARG A 77 -17.10 -0.44 -8.45
C ARG A 77 -18.32 -0.99 -9.18
N ARG A 78 -19.23 -1.59 -8.42
CA ARG A 78 -20.57 -1.93 -8.91
C ARG A 78 -21.49 -0.71 -8.78
N GLY A 79 -21.61 0.08 -9.84
CA GLY A 79 -22.50 1.24 -9.88
C GLY A 79 -22.92 1.61 -11.30
N PHE A 80 -24.14 2.13 -11.46
CA PHE A 80 -24.76 2.59 -12.71
C PHE A 80 -24.14 3.92 -13.22
N THR A 81 -22.82 4.04 -13.27
CA THR A 81 -22.20 5.14 -13.99
C THR A 81 -22.06 4.70 -15.44
N GLY A 82 -22.88 5.22 -16.35
CA GLY A 82 -22.77 4.94 -17.80
C GLY A 82 -21.45 5.40 -18.46
N GLN A 83 -20.44 5.77 -17.66
CA GLN A 83 -19.09 6.12 -18.09
C GLN A 83 -18.14 4.95 -17.85
N ALA A 84 -17.27 4.70 -18.83
CA ALA A 84 -16.15 3.77 -18.69
C ALA A 84 -15.31 4.19 -17.47
N GLN A 85 -15.18 3.29 -16.50
CA GLN A 85 -14.40 3.56 -15.31
C GLN A 85 -12.94 3.21 -15.56
N SER A 86 -12.04 4.11 -15.15
CA SER A 86 -10.60 3.84 -15.23
C SER A 86 -10.25 2.61 -14.38
N PRO A 87 -9.47 1.66 -14.93
CA PRO A 87 -9.02 0.49 -14.20
C PRO A 87 -7.93 0.83 -13.17
N LEU A 88 -7.33 2.02 -13.24
CA LEU A 88 -6.17 2.40 -12.45
C LEU A 88 -6.49 2.65 -10.98
N VAL A 89 -5.51 2.40 -10.11
CA VAL A 89 -5.55 2.81 -8.71
C VAL A 89 -5.22 4.30 -8.59
N THR A 90 -5.95 4.96 -7.70
CA THR A 90 -5.83 6.39 -7.42
C THR A 90 -5.20 6.65 -6.05
N VAL A 91 -4.81 7.91 -5.79
CA VAL A 91 -4.35 8.34 -4.46
C VAL A 91 -5.39 8.04 -3.37
N ILE A 92 -6.69 8.14 -3.70
CA ILE A 92 -7.78 7.84 -2.75
C ILE A 92 -7.77 6.36 -2.39
N ASP A 93 -7.56 5.48 -3.38
CA ASP A 93 -7.47 4.02 -3.16
C ASP A 93 -6.27 3.71 -2.25
N ILE A 94 -5.11 4.34 -2.47
CA ILE A 94 -3.94 4.21 -1.59
C ILE A 94 -4.23 4.67 -0.16
N LEU A 95 -4.90 5.82 0.02
CA LEU A 95 -5.24 6.32 1.35
C LEU A 95 -6.21 5.38 2.08
N ARG A 96 -7.16 4.77 1.37
CA ARG A 96 -8.06 3.75 1.92
C ARG A 96 -7.29 2.48 2.32
N ALA A 97 -6.39 2.00 1.46
CA ALA A 97 -5.53 0.85 1.75
C ALA A 97 -4.65 1.09 2.99
N ARG A 98 -4.03 2.27 3.09
CA ARG A 98 -3.24 2.68 4.27
C ARG A 98 -4.06 2.61 5.55
N ARG A 99 -5.30 3.10 5.51
CA ARG A 99 -6.21 3.05 6.67
C ARG A 99 -6.57 1.62 7.04
N ALA A 100 -6.93 0.79 6.06
CA ALA A 100 -7.28 -0.61 6.28
C ALA A 100 -6.11 -1.42 6.84
N CYS A 101 -4.88 -1.12 6.42
CA CYS A 101 -3.66 -1.77 6.91
C CYS A 101 -3.12 -1.21 8.23
N GLY A 102 -3.81 -0.26 8.87
CA GLY A 102 -3.33 0.35 10.13
C GLY A 102 -2.09 1.25 9.98
N LEU A 103 -1.77 1.70 8.76
CA LEU A 103 -0.59 2.51 8.42
C LEU A 103 -0.85 4.03 8.53
N MET A 104 -1.83 4.44 9.33
CA MET A 104 -2.18 5.83 9.63
C MET A 104 -1.52 6.32 10.94
N THR A 105 -0.35 5.80 11.31
CA THR A 105 0.31 6.15 12.57
C THR A 105 1.05 7.48 12.47
N ARG A 106 0.96 8.34 13.51
CA ARG A 106 1.62 9.65 13.54
C ARG A 106 3.15 9.56 13.55
N ALA A 107 3.70 8.54 14.22
CA ALA A 107 5.15 8.33 14.32
C ALA A 107 5.74 7.77 13.01
N GLY A 108 5.00 6.93 12.28
CA GLY A 108 5.44 6.30 11.03
C GLY A 108 4.99 6.99 9.75
N TYR A 109 4.24 8.10 9.84
CA TYR A 109 3.60 8.72 8.67
C TYR A 109 4.59 9.08 7.55
N ARG A 110 5.75 9.66 7.89
CA ARG A 110 6.77 10.07 6.91
C ARG A 110 7.43 8.86 6.25
N GLU A 111 7.76 7.83 7.02
CA GLU A 111 8.39 6.62 6.50
C GLU A 111 7.45 5.83 5.59
N VAL A 112 6.18 5.67 5.99
CA VAL A 112 5.15 5.05 5.14
C VAL A 112 4.94 5.85 3.86
N THR A 113 4.93 7.18 3.96
CA THR A 113 4.74 8.04 2.77
C THR A 113 5.93 7.96 1.82
N ARG A 114 7.17 7.95 2.34
CA ARG A 114 8.38 7.74 1.56
C ARG A 114 8.40 6.38 0.87
N ALA A 115 8.03 5.33 1.59
CA ALA A 115 7.94 3.99 1.01
C ALA A 115 6.98 3.97 -0.19
N ILE A 116 5.82 4.61 -0.08
CA ILE A 116 4.79 4.59 -1.14
C ILE A 116 5.15 5.45 -2.35
N GLN A 117 5.74 6.64 -2.13
CA GLN A 117 5.96 7.63 -3.19
C GLN A 117 7.16 7.32 -4.09
N GLY A 118 8.07 6.44 -3.65
CA GLY A 118 9.37 6.29 -4.30
C GLY A 118 10.25 7.54 -4.11
N SER A 119 11.49 7.52 -4.58
CA SER A 119 12.45 8.61 -4.43
C SER A 119 12.21 9.80 -5.37
N LYS A 120 10.98 10.04 -5.83
CA LYS A 120 10.59 11.31 -6.44
C LYS A 120 10.64 12.42 -5.39
N GLN A 121 11.84 12.95 -5.14
CA GLN A 121 11.98 14.30 -4.62
C GLN A 121 11.45 15.29 -5.67
N PRO A 122 10.70 16.33 -5.25
CA PRO A 122 10.32 17.42 -6.14
C PRO A 122 11.56 18.17 -6.66
#